data_AF-A0A6P8IU87-F1
#
_entry.id   AF-A0A6P8IU87-F1
#
_cell.length_a   1.000
_cell.length_b   1.000
_cell.length_c   1.000
_cell.angle_alpha   90.00
_cell.angle_beta   90.00
_cell.angle_gamma   90.00
#
_symmetry.space_group_name_H-M   'P 1'
#
loop_
_entity.id
_entity.type
_entity.pdbx_description
1 polymer ?
#
loop_
_entity_poly.entity_id
_entity_poly.type
_entity_poly.pdbx_seq_one_letter_code
_entity_poly.pdbx_strand_id
1 'polypeptide(L)'
;MKDYHVDDRDNELFTTSPEWYYSNTINKTRIAADAKTYVSGRFEWRWYLAPSCPARLRHRLGKESVATLVISNVTTRDNGKYSCSLVLRGGKKPIKSATQLVVTVSISSPGPLTREVGQDVVFMINATNIVGVNWGIRDGNTNKLQQGLINYNKADGIQLDKKINSTSW
;
A
#
# COMPACT_ATOMS: atom_id res chain seq x y z
N MET A 1 -5.08 10.31 -7.69
CA MET A 1 -5.77 9.94 -8.95
C MET A 1 -6.54 11.18 -9.38
N LYS A 2 -6.41 11.65 -10.62
CA LYS A 2 -7.19 12.81 -11.06
C LYS A 2 -8.62 12.35 -11.36
N ASP A 3 -9.60 13.05 -10.80
CA ASP A 3 -11.00 12.85 -11.17
C ASP A 3 -11.17 13.39 -12.60
N TYR A 4 -11.70 12.56 -13.50
CA TYR A 4 -11.93 12.91 -14.90
C TYR A 4 -13.43 13.16 -15.06
N HIS A 5 -13.81 14.40 -15.34
CA HIS A 5 -15.19 14.78 -15.63
C HIS A 5 -15.48 14.41 -17.09
N VAL A 6 -16.57 13.66 -17.32
CA VAL A 6 -16.91 13.16 -18.66
C VAL A 6 -18.26 13.71 -19.08
N ASP A 7 -18.26 14.53 -20.11
CA ASP A 7 -19.48 15.11 -20.68
C ASP A 7 -20.10 14.15 -21.73
N ASP A 8 -19.28 13.42 -22.49
CA ASP A 8 -19.74 12.46 -23.49
C ASP A 8 -18.84 11.21 -23.60
N ARG A 9 -19.08 10.29 -22.67
CA ARG A 9 -18.28 9.08 -22.53
C ARG A 9 -18.29 8.20 -23.78
N ASP A 10 -19.42 8.12 -24.45
CA ASP A 10 -19.66 7.19 -25.55
C ASP A 10 -18.91 7.58 -26.82
N ASN A 11 -18.73 8.89 -27.01
CA ASN A 11 -17.99 9.45 -28.14
C ASN A 11 -16.50 9.65 -27.83
N GLU A 12 -16.12 9.85 -26.57
CA GLU A 12 -14.72 10.07 -26.19
C GLU A 12 -13.92 8.78 -25.97
N LEU A 13 -14.52 7.77 -25.34
CA LEU A 13 -13.80 6.59 -24.87
C LEU A 13 -13.92 5.41 -25.82
N PHE A 14 -12.86 4.59 -25.86
CA PHE A 14 -12.89 3.29 -26.51
C PHE A 14 -13.76 2.32 -25.71
N THR A 15 -14.29 1.25 -26.34
CA THR A 15 -15.28 0.34 -25.70
C THR A 15 -14.80 -0.36 -24.44
N THR A 16 -13.50 -0.35 -24.14
CA THR A 16 -12.93 -0.77 -22.85
C THR A 16 -12.07 0.36 -22.28
N SER A 17 -12.65 1.16 -21.40
CA SER A 17 -12.04 2.36 -20.82
C SER A 17 -12.91 2.93 -19.67
N PRO A 18 -12.31 3.34 -18.54
CA PRO A 18 -10.88 3.26 -18.23
C PRO A 18 -10.41 1.83 -17.99
N GLU A 19 -9.11 1.62 -18.06
CA GLU A 19 -8.45 0.40 -17.64
C GLU A 19 -7.54 0.63 -16.44
N TRP A 20 -7.67 -0.20 -15.41
CA TRP A 20 -6.86 -0.16 -14.20
C TRP A 20 -5.86 -1.30 -14.16
N TYR A 21 -4.65 -0.99 -13.72
CA TYR A 21 -3.52 -1.89 -13.68
C TYR A 21 -2.83 -1.85 -12.33
N TYR A 22 -2.41 -3.03 -11.87
CA TYR A 22 -1.46 -3.21 -10.78
C TYR A 22 -0.11 -3.62 -11.35
N SER A 23 0.96 -3.01 -10.86
CA SER A 23 2.34 -3.32 -11.21
C SER A 23 3.16 -3.61 -9.96
N ASN A 24 3.81 -4.77 -9.96
CA ASN A 24 4.93 -5.05 -9.05
C ASN A 24 6.26 -4.92 -9.83
N THR A 25 7.37 -5.36 -9.25
CA THR A 25 8.70 -5.29 -9.86
C THR A 25 8.86 -6.17 -11.11
N ILE A 26 7.94 -7.10 -11.35
CA ILE A 26 8.08 -8.15 -12.38
C ILE A 26 7.02 -7.97 -13.47
N ASN A 27 5.77 -7.76 -13.07
CA ASN A 27 4.60 -7.82 -13.95
C ASN A 27 3.72 -6.58 -13.81
N LYS A 28 3.14 -6.18 -14.94
CA LYS A 28 1.99 -5.27 -15.00
C LYS A 28 0.77 -6.07 -15.41
N THR A 29 -0.28 -5.98 -14.63
CA THR A 29 -1.48 -6.79 -14.79
C THR A 29 -2.72 -5.90 -14.77
N ARG A 30 -3.62 -6.07 -15.73
CA ARG A 30 -4.94 -5.41 -15.69
C ARG A 30 -5.75 -6.04 -14.56
N ILE A 31 -6.32 -5.21 -13.70
CA ILE A 31 -7.08 -5.64 -12.51
C ILE A 31 -8.56 -5.36 -12.65
N ALA A 32 -8.93 -4.33 -13.40
CA ALA A 32 -10.31 -3.98 -13.69
C ALA A 32 -10.38 -3.12 -14.95
N ALA A 33 -11.56 -3.04 -15.53
CA ALA A 33 -11.89 -2.03 -16.53
C ALA A 33 -13.39 -1.77 -16.51
N ASP A 34 -13.79 -0.64 -17.10
CA ASP A 34 -15.15 -0.52 -17.58
C ASP A 34 -15.18 -0.99 -19.03
N ALA A 35 -16.18 -1.78 -19.38
CA ALA A 35 -16.44 -2.20 -20.75
C ALA A 35 -17.86 -1.85 -21.17
N LYS A 36 -18.02 -1.44 -22.42
CA LYS A 36 -19.30 -1.28 -23.08
C LYS A 36 -19.78 -2.67 -23.50
N THR A 37 -20.83 -3.14 -22.85
CA THR A 37 -21.38 -4.49 -23.00
C THR A 37 -22.81 -4.41 -23.51
N TYR A 38 -23.24 -5.39 -24.30
CA TYR A 38 -24.62 -5.46 -24.77
C TYR A 38 -25.48 -6.20 -23.74
N VAL A 39 -26.44 -5.49 -23.13
CA VAL A 39 -27.31 -6.01 -22.08
C VAL A 39 -28.73 -5.56 -22.37
N SER A 40 -29.67 -6.51 -22.39
CA SER A 40 -31.11 -6.24 -22.55
C SER A 40 -31.46 -5.31 -23.71
N GLY A 41 -30.82 -5.51 -24.88
CA GLY A 41 -31.14 -4.78 -26.10
C GLY A 41 -30.35 -3.48 -26.31
N ARG A 42 -29.51 -3.05 -25.35
CA ARG A 42 -28.73 -1.80 -25.45
C ARG A 42 -27.29 -1.97 -24.97
N PHE A 43 -26.40 -1.08 -25.43
CA PHE A 43 -25.02 -1.04 -24.96
C PHE A 43 -24.92 -0.22 -23.67
N GLU A 44 -24.43 -0.84 -22.61
CA GLU A 44 -24.23 -0.23 -21.31
C GLU A 44 -22.79 -0.39 -20.83
N TRP A 45 -22.28 0.63 -20.14
CA TRP A 45 -21.01 0.55 -19.46
C TRP A 45 -21.13 -0.25 -18.17
N ARG A 46 -20.33 -1.31 -18.06
CA ARG A 46 -20.26 -2.14 -16.86
C ARG A 46 -18.84 -2.20 -16.33
N TRP A 47 -18.74 -2.00 -15.02
CA TRP A 47 -17.55 -2.33 -14.27
C TRP A 47 -17.33 -3.83 -14.28
N TYR A 48 -16.11 -4.27 -14.57
CA TYR A 48 -15.75 -5.66 -14.40
C TYR A 48 -14.32 -5.81 -13.89
N LEU A 49 -14.11 -6.89 -13.14
CA LEU A 49 -12.80 -7.30 -12.66
C LEU A 49 -12.14 -8.18 -13.70
N ALA A 50 -10.88 -7.87 -14.04
CA ALA A 50 -10.15 -8.65 -15.02
C ALA A 50 -9.89 -10.08 -14.48
N PRO A 51 -9.89 -11.13 -15.32
CA PRO A 51 -9.55 -12.49 -14.90
C PRO A 51 -8.18 -12.56 -14.21
N SER A 52 -7.24 -11.74 -14.67
CA SER A 52 -5.89 -11.59 -14.12
C SER A 52 -5.80 -10.81 -12.80
N CYS A 53 -6.93 -10.33 -12.28
CA CYS A 53 -6.95 -9.61 -11.00
C CYS A 53 -6.55 -10.56 -9.85
N PRO A 54 -5.53 -10.22 -9.05
CA PRO A 54 -5.12 -11.05 -7.92
C PRO A 54 -6.28 -11.34 -6.96
N ALA A 55 -6.44 -12.60 -6.54
CA ALA A 55 -7.55 -13.03 -5.67
C ALA A 55 -7.67 -12.17 -4.39
N ARG A 56 -6.54 -11.74 -3.81
CA ARG A 56 -6.49 -10.87 -2.63
C ARG A 56 -7.14 -9.50 -2.81
N LEU A 57 -7.23 -9.00 -4.05
CA LEU A 57 -7.83 -7.70 -4.39
C LEU A 57 -9.29 -7.84 -4.83
N ARG A 58 -9.67 -8.99 -5.37
CA ARG A 58 -10.92 -9.17 -6.12
C ARG A 58 -12.19 -8.71 -5.37
N HIS A 59 -12.30 -9.03 -4.09
CA HIS A 59 -13.47 -8.67 -3.27
C HIS A 59 -13.36 -7.28 -2.61
N ARG A 60 -12.23 -6.60 -2.79
CA ARG A 60 -11.90 -5.31 -2.16
C ARG A 60 -11.79 -4.17 -3.18
N LEU A 61 -11.77 -4.50 -4.47
CA LEU A 61 -11.79 -3.51 -5.54
C LEU A 61 -13.21 -3.01 -5.77
N GLY A 62 -13.34 -1.70 -5.78
CA GLY A 62 -14.54 -0.99 -6.16
C GLY A 62 -14.22 0.18 -7.08
N LYS A 63 -15.29 0.85 -7.51
CA LYS A 63 -15.23 2.04 -8.33
C LYS A 63 -16.21 3.05 -7.77
N GLU A 64 -15.79 4.31 -7.66
CA GLU A 64 -16.58 5.40 -7.08
C GLU A 64 -17.00 6.44 -8.13
N SER A 65 -16.11 6.79 -9.06
CA SER A 65 -16.38 7.66 -10.21
C SER A 65 -15.84 7.03 -11.50
N VAL A 66 -16.02 7.68 -12.65
CA VAL A 66 -15.60 7.14 -13.96
C VAL A 66 -14.18 6.58 -13.93
N ALA A 67 -13.23 7.33 -13.38
CA ALA A 67 -11.81 6.99 -13.37
C ALA A 67 -11.24 6.78 -11.95
N THR A 68 -12.08 6.54 -10.93
CA THR A 68 -11.64 6.37 -9.54
C THR A 68 -11.73 4.93 -9.09
N LEU A 69 -10.56 4.34 -8.78
CA LEU A 69 -10.43 3.00 -8.23
C LEU A 69 -10.40 3.06 -6.71
N VAL A 70 -11.22 2.22 -6.06
CA VAL A 70 -11.24 2.07 -4.61
C VAL A 70 -10.66 0.70 -4.25
N ILE A 71 -9.81 0.66 -3.23
CA ILE A 71 -9.34 -0.58 -2.59
C ILE A 71 -9.75 -0.50 -1.12
N SER A 72 -10.76 -1.26 -0.71
CA SER A 72 -11.22 -1.28 0.68
C SER A 72 -10.27 -2.07 1.58
N ASN A 73 -10.23 -1.72 2.88
CA ASN A 73 -9.48 -2.44 3.92
C ASN A 73 -8.02 -2.74 3.54
N VAL A 74 -7.27 -1.70 3.13
CA VAL A 74 -5.88 -1.81 2.68
C VAL A 74 -4.97 -2.47 3.71
N THR A 75 -4.04 -3.30 3.22
CA THR A 75 -3.02 -4.00 4.00
C THR A 75 -1.64 -3.77 3.39
N THR A 76 -0.57 -4.09 4.12
CA THR A 76 0.81 -4.00 3.61
C THR A 76 1.07 -4.88 2.38
N ARG A 77 0.26 -5.92 2.14
CA ARG A 77 0.32 -6.77 0.94
C ARG A 77 -0.20 -6.08 -0.33
N ASP A 78 -0.90 -4.95 -0.18
CA ASP A 78 -1.46 -4.20 -1.29
C ASP A 78 -0.50 -3.13 -1.83
N ASN A 79 0.66 -2.97 -1.20
CA ASN A 79 1.74 -2.11 -1.66
C ASN A 79 2.11 -2.41 -3.10
N GLY A 80 2.32 -1.35 -3.89
CA GLY A 80 2.65 -1.47 -5.30
C GLY A 80 2.20 -0.27 -6.10
N LYS A 81 2.50 -0.29 -7.39
CA LYS A 81 2.15 0.79 -8.31
C LYS A 81 0.81 0.48 -8.95
N TYR A 82 -0.12 1.41 -8.82
CA TYR A 82 -1.43 1.35 -9.47
C TYR A 82 -1.48 2.39 -10.57
N SER A 83 -2.04 2.03 -11.72
CA SER A 83 -2.20 2.95 -12.83
C SER A 83 -3.56 2.83 -13.49
N CYS A 84 -4.02 3.95 -14.03
CA CYS A 84 -5.24 4.08 -14.82
C CYS A 84 -4.85 4.55 -16.22
N SER A 85 -5.49 3.99 -17.23
CA SER A 85 -5.36 4.39 -18.63
C SER A 85 -6.74 4.67 -19.19
N LEU A 86 -7.00 5.93 -19.55
CA LEU A 86 -8.16 6.33 -20.33
C LEU A 86 -7.84 6.06 -21.80
N VAL A 87 -8.42 5.00 -22.33
CA VAL A 87 -8.30 4.64 -23.75
C VAL A 87 -9.33 5.46 -24.52
N LEU A 88 -8.85 6.31 -25.42
CA LEU A 88 -9.67 7.25 -26.19
C LEU A 88 -10.07 6.63 -27.54
N ARG A 89 -11.25 7.00 -28.05
CA ARG A 89 -11.73 6.60 -29.38
C ARG A 89 -10.87 7.22 -30.48
N GLY A 90 -10.86 6.59 -31.65
CA GLY A 90 -10.22 7.14 -32.86
C GLY A 90 -8.70 7.06 -32.87
N GLY A 91 -8.10 6.14 -32.11
CA GLY A 91 -6.65 5.94 -32.08
C GLY A 91 -5.85 7.04 -31.38
N LYS A 92 -6.53 7.96 -30.68
CA LYS A 92 -5.88 9.01 -29.89
C LYS A 92 -4.99 8.39 -28.79
N LYS A 93 -3.91 9.09 -28.44
CA LYS A 93 -2.99 8.65 -27.38
C LYS A 93 -3.74 8.52 -26.04
N PRO A 94 -3.62 7.38 -25.32
CA PRO A 94 -4.28 7.23 -24.03
C PRO A 94 -3.77 8.21 -22.98
N ILE A 95 -4.68 8.72 -22.14
CA ILE A 95 -4.32 9.54 -20.98
C ILE A 95 -4.03 8.59 -19.81
N LYS A 96 -2.83 8.67 -19.23
CA LYS A 96 -2.37 7.75 -18.19
C LYS A 96 -2.09 8.48 -16.89
N SER A 97 -2.46 7.86 -15.78
CA SER A 97 -2.10 8.30 -14.43
C SER A 97 -1.61 7.11 -13.62
N ALA A 98 -0.58 7.29 -12.81
CA ALA A 98 -0.05 6.25 -11.94
C ALA A 98 0.28 6.82 -10.56
N THR A 99 0.16 5.98 -9.54
CA THR A 99 0.53 6.30 -8.17
C THR A 99 1.12 5.07 -7.48
N GLN A 100 1.95 5.29 -6.48
CA GLN A 100 2.50 4.24 -5.64
C GLN A 100 1.71 4.18 -4.34
N LEU A 101 1.08 3.04 -4.05
CA LEU A 101 0.47 2.80 -2.76
C LEU A 101 1.55 2.32 -1.79
N VAL A 102 1.68 3.03 -0.66
CA VAL A 102 2.52 2.66 0.47
C VAL A 102 1.63 2.63 1.72
N VAL A 103 1.35 1.43 2.18
CA VAL A 103 0.67 1.11 3.42
C VAL A 103 1.74 0.72 4.43
N THR A 104 1.80 1.48 5.52
CA THR A 104 2.70 1.23 6.65
C THR A 104 1.88 0.82 7.86
N VAL A 105 2.53 0.11 8.79
CA VAL A 105 1.99 -0.10 10.13
C VAL A 105 2.59 1.01 11.00
N SER A 106 1.74 1.83 11.61
CA SER A 106 2.18 2.83 12.58
C SER A 106 2.65 2.12 13.85
N ILE A 107 3.92 2.33 14.19
CA ILE A 107 4.46 1.93 15.48
C ILE A 107 4.30 3.14 16.41
N SER A 108 3.52 3.01 17.47
CA SER A 108 3.50 4.00 18.53
C SER A 108 4.85 3.98 19.24
N SER A 109 5.59 5.09 19.21
CA SER A 109 6.74 5.26 20.10
C SER A 109 6.23 5.13 21.54
N PRO A 110 6.89 4.35 22.40
CA PRO A 110 6.61 4.47 23.83
C PRO A 110 6.81 5.96 24.21
N GLY A 111 5.85 6.53 24.92
CA GLY A 111 5.95 7.89 25.45
C GLY A 111 7.06 7.99 26.49
N PRO A 112 7.29 9.18 27.07
CA PRO A 112 8.21 9.35 28.18
C PRO A 112 7.87 8.35 29.30
N LEU A 113 8.86 7.57 29.73
CA LEU A 113 8.75 6.64 30.85
C LEU A 113 9.58 7.19 32.01
N THR A 114 8.96 7.33 33.18
CA THR A 114 9.62 7.70 34.43
C THR A 114 9.60 6.50 35.37
N ARG A 115 10.73 6.20 36.01
CA ARG A 115 10.87 5.13 37.00
C ARG A 115 11.70 5.61 38.18
N GLU A 116 11.47 4.98 39.33
CA GLU A 116 12.31 5.19 40.51
C GLU A 116 13.67 4.54 40.32
N VAL A 117 14.67 5.08 41.02
CA VAL A 117 16.03 4.55 41.00
C VAL A 117 16.02 3.09 41.47
N GLY A 118 16.67 2.20 40.70
CA GLY A 118 16.76 0.77 40.99
C GLY A 118 15.64 -0.09 40.41
N GLN A 119 14.64 0.50 39.72
CA GLN A 119 13.61 -0.26 39.01
C GLN A 119 14.01 -0.59 37.57
N ASP A 120 13.61 -1.78 37.12
CA ASP A 120 13.75 -2.18 35.72
C ASP A 120 12.85 -1.36 34.79
N VAL A 121 13.36 -1.06 33.59
CA VAL A 121 12.58 -0.47 32.49
C VAL A 121 12.49 -1.47 31.35
N VAL A 122 11.28 -1.68 30.84
CA VAL A 122 11.03 -2.52 29.66
C VAL A 122 10.56 -1.64 28.51
N PHE A 123 11.33 -1.61 27.43
CA PHE A 123 10.91 -1.02 26.17
C PHE A 123 10.43 -2.12 25.23
N MET A 124 9.23 -1.93 24.67
CA MET A 124 8.60 -2.93 23.82
C MET A 124 8.03 -2.25 22.58
N ILE A 125 8.25 -2.87 21.41
CA ILE A 125 7.60 -2.51 20.16
C ILE A 125 6.65 -3.64 19.81
N ASN A 126 5.36 -3.35 19.70
CA ASN A 126 4.37 -4.31 19.26
C ASN A 126 3.98 -4.01 17.80
N ALA A 127 4.39 -4.88 16.87
CA ALA A 127 4.02 -4.77 15.47
C ALA A 127 3.96 -6.14 14.80
N THR A 128 3.02 -6.31 13.87
CA THR A 128 2.72 -7.59 13.21
C THR A 128 3.69 -7.97 12.10
N ASN A 129 4.52 -7.03 11.62
CA ASN A 129 5.44 -7.22 10.50
C ASN A 129 6.81 -6.58 10.75
N ILE A 130 7.41 -6.83 11.92
CA ILE A 130 8.76 -6.35 12.23
C ILE A 130 9.76 -7.09 11.34
N VAL A 131 10.45 -6.34 10.48
CA VAL A 131 11.58 -6.84 9.67
C VAL A 131 12.90 -6.63 10.40
N GLY A 132 12.99 -5.60 11.24
CA GLY A 132 14.12 -5.41 12.14
C GLY A 132 13.81 -4.36 13.22
N VAL A 133 14.58 -4.40 14.30
CA VAL A 133 14.51 -3.46 15.42
C VAL A 133 15.92 -3.05 15.79
N ASN A 134 16.13 -1.74 15.92
CA ASN A 134 17.36 -1.19 16.46
C ASN A 134 17.04 -0.39 17.72
N TRP A 135 17.50 -0.89 18.86
CA TRP A 135 17.50 -0.15 20.12
C TRP A 135 18.87 0.48 20.33
N GLY A 136 18.87 1.70 20.82
CA GLY A 136 20.11 2.39 21.17
C GLY A 136 19.84 3.76 21.75
N ILE A 137 20.92 4.41 22.17
CA ILE A 137 20.90 5.78 22.67
C ILE A 137 21.09 6.71 21.47
N ARG A 138 20.14 7.62 21.26
CA ARG A 138 20.19 8.60 20.15
C ARG A 138 21.11 9.76 20.47
N ASP A 139 21.76 10.27 19.43
CA ASP A 139 22.42 11.58 19.48
C ASP A 139 21.41 12.71 19.20
N GLY A 140 21.02 13.42 20.26
CA GLY A 140 20.06 14.52 20.18
C GLY A 140 18.78 14.13 19.43
N ASN A 141 18.41 14.93 18.43
CA ASN A 141 17.16 14.76 17.67
C ASN A 141 17.32 13.94 16.37
N THR A 142 18.44 13.27 16.16
CA THR A 142 18.66 12.48 14.94
C THR A 142 18.28 11.01 15.12
N ASN A 143 18.10 10.28 14.01
CA ASN A 143 17.95 8.82 14.02
C ASN A 143 19.31 8.08 14.15
N LYS A 144 20.42 8.80 14.32
CA LYS A 144 21.74 8.20 14.52
C LYS A 144 21.86 7.72 15.97
N LEU A 145 22.28 6.46 16.13
CA LEU A 145 22.59 5.89 17.44
C LEU A 145 24.04 6.23 17.79
N GLN A 146 24.26 6.85 18.94
CA GLN A 146 25.61 6.95 19.53
C GLN A 146 26.08 5.57 19.98
N GLN A 147 25.15 4.74 20.46
CA GLN A 147 25.40 3.37 20.86
C GLN A 147 24.22 2.47 20.50
N GLY A 148 24.47 1.41 19.73
CA GLY A 148 23.50 0.34 19.47
C GLY A 148 23.50 -0.66 20.64
N LEU A 149 22.34 -0.87 21.24
CA LEU A 149 22.15 -1.83 22.35
C LEU A 149 21.63 -3.17 21.83
N ILE A 150 20.62 -3.14 20.95
CA ILE A 150 20.03 -4.33 20.35
C ILE A 150 19.83 -4.05 18.86
N ASN A 151 20.31 -4.95 18.01
CA ASN A 151 19.98 -4.99 16.60
C ASN A 151 19.35 -6.36 16.31
N TYR A 152 18.11 -6.33 15.85
CA TYR A 152 17.40 -7.50 15.36
C TYR A 152 17.08 -7.30 13.90
N ASN A 153 17.32 -8.32 13.09
CA ASN A 153 16.90 -8.37 11.71
C ASN A 153 16.35 -9.78 11.44
N LYS A 154 15.15 -9.84 10.89
CA LYS A 154 14.45 -11.09 10.61
C LYS A 154 15.21 -11.98 9.62
N ALA A 155 16.01 -11.39 8.72
CA ALA A 155 16.84 -12.13 7.77
C ALA A 155 17.99 -12.89 8.45
N ASP A 156 18.46 -12.40 9.61
CA ASP A 156 19.67 -12.91 10.28
C ASP A 156 19.36 -14.07 11.25
N GLY A 157 18.07 -14.41 11.45
CA GLY A 157 17.63 -15.60 12.20
C GLY A 157 17.87 -15.59 13.71
N ILE A 158 18.45 -14.53 14.28
CA ILE A 158 18.78 -14.44 15.70
C ILE A 158 17.50 -14.26 16.54
N GLN A 159 17.13 -15.27 17.33
CA GLN A 159 16.13 -15.11 18.39
C GLN A 159 16.76 -14.37 19.59
N LEU A 160 16.12 -13.28 20.02
CA LEU A 160 16.57 -12.45 21.13
C LEU A 160 15.80 -12.83 22.40
N ASP A 161 16.48 -13.54 23.30
CA ASP A 161 16.09 -13.65 24.72
C ASP A 161 17.21 -13.11 25.63
N LYS A 162 17.88 -12.04 25.16
CA LYS A 162 18.96 -11.41 25.93
C LYS A 162 18.36 -10.32 26.82
N LYS A 163 18.02 -10.68 28.06
CA LYS A 163 17.90 -9.71 29.17
C LYS A 163 19.22 -8.96 29.27
N ILE A 164 19.23 -7.67 28.99
CA ILE A 164 20.36 -6.79 29.33
C ILE A 164 20.14 -6.40 30.79
N ASN A 165 20.73 -7.16 31.72
CA ASN A 165 20.78 -6.75 33.11
C ASN A 165 21.74 -5.55 33.20
N SER A 166 21.19 -4.38 33.54
CA SER A 166 21.98 -3.23 33.99
C SER A 166 22.52 -3.58 35.38
N THR A 167 23.74 -4.09 35.45
CA THR A 167 24.46 -4.18 36.72
C THR A 167 25.07 -2.80 37.02
N SER A 168 24.42 -2.10 37.95
CA SER A 168 24.98 -1.35 39.09
C SER A 168 26.32 -0.62 38.91
N TRP A 169 26.29 0.71 39.13
CA TRP A 169 27.37 1.47 39.74
C TRP A 169 26.98 1.85 41.17
#